data_AF-A0A4R8ZIG0-F1
#
_entry.id   AF-A0A4R8ZIG0-F1
#
_cell.length_a   1.000
_cell.length_b   1.000
_cell.length_c   1.000
_cell.angle_alpha   90.00
_cell.angle_beta   90.00
_cell.angle_gamma   90.00
#
_symmetry.space_group_name_H-M   'P 1'
#
loop_
_entity.id
_entity.type
_entity.pdbx_description
1 polymer ?
#
loop_
_entity_poly.entity_id
_entity_poly.type
_entity_poly.pdbx_seq_one_letter_code
_entity_poly.pdbx_strand_id
1 'polypeptide(L)'
;MSILTSTFYHHAVSRVSRWCSWYTREVDVEVAATRRDELASDLYEHAIWADESGTTPRAAAREILSRAVRGAPADLTWRHAQRRKAALADPTRFRRLRIEKAVSSLVLVAASAVLGWGLFVLTRIVLSTIGEQIRPGSATAITIGTFTTLAACGLVLLLQRRTRVGGALIMVLPSFGLVHFGLFQLYSLSATVGALTFTMPGWELASNSLIVGLGMFFTAAAIWWWPERRNTPADTSTRLKTIGEMAR
;
A
#
# COMPACT_ATOMS: atom_id res chain seq x y z
N MET A 1 9.57 2.79 49.95
CA MET A 1 8.39 2.94 49.07
C MET A 1 8.59 1.94 47.94
N SER A 2 7.73 0.92 47.84
CA SER A 2 8.00 -0.20 46.93
C SER A 2 7.97 0.24 45.46
N ILE A 3 8.96 -0.19 44.68
CA ILE A 3 9.05 0.10 43.24
C ILE A 3 7.80 -0.33 42.49
N LEU A 4 7.21 -1.48 42.86
CA LEU A 4 6.02 -2.05 42.26
C LEU A 4 4.79 -1.14 42.32
N THR A 5 4.73 -0.24 43.31
CA THR A 5 3.62 0.70 43.50
C THR A 5 3.89 2.08 42.90
N SER A 6 5.07 2.30 42.33
CA SER A 6 5.48 3.61 41.84
C SER A 6 4.90 3.93 40.46
N THR A 7 4.38 5.17 40.31
CA THR A 7 3.89 5.69 39.03
C THR A 7 4.97 5.68 37.93
N PHE A 8 6.24 5.94 38.27
CA PHE A 8 7.35 5.93 37.31
C PHE A 8 7.57 4.53 36.72
N TYR A 9 7.51 3.51 37.58
CA TYR A 9 7.65 2.11 37.19
C TYR A 9 6.49 1.67 36.29
N HIS A 10 5.24 1.94 36.68
CA HIS A 10 4.06 1.61 35.87
C HIS A 10 4.08 2.26 34.47
N HIS A 11 4.54 3.52 34.36
CA HIS A 11 4.68 4.16 33.07
C HIS A 11 5.73 3.49 32.18
N ALA A 12 6.87 3.10 32.74
CA ALA A 12 7.91 2.38 32.00
C ALA A 12 7.38 1.01 31.52
N VAL A 13 6.80 0.21 32.42
CA VAL A 13 6.20 -1.09 32.11
C VAL A 13 5.14 -0.98 31.01
N SER A 14 4.24 0.00 31.09
CA SER A 14 3.18 0.20 30.08
C SER A 14 3.76 0.53 28.71
N ARG A 15 4.81 1.35 28.62
CA ARG A 15 5.49 1.66 27.35
C ARG A 15 6.16 0.43 26.76
N VAL A 16 6.90 -0.33 27.56
CA VAL A 16 7.59 -1.54 27.09
C VAL A 16 6.58 -2.62 26.69
N SER A 17 5.49 -2.78 27.45
CA SER A 17 4.40 -3.71 27.12
C SER A 17 3.69 -3.33 25.82
N ARG A 18 3.45 -2.03 25.58
CA ARG A 18 2.90 -1.54 24.30
C ARG A 18 3.85 -1.80 23.13
N TRP A 19 5.14 -1.55 23.32
CA TRP A 19 6.15 -1.89 22.33
C TRP A 19 6.13 -3.38 22.01
N CYS A 20 6.10 -4.24 23.03
CA CYS A 20 6.02 -5.70 22.88
C CYS A 20 4.77 -6.14 22.13
N SER A 21 3.60 -5.65 22.54
CA SER A 21 2.33 -5.92 21.85
C SER A 21 2.40 -5.49 20.37
N TRP A 22 3.00 -4.34 20.08
CA TRP A 22 3.14 -3.85 18.72
C TRP A 22 4.07 -4.71 17.86
N TYR A 23 5.27 -5.06 18.34
CA TYR A 23 6.21 -5.81 17.50
C TYR A 23 5.81 -7.29 17.37
N THR A 24 5.04 -7.83 18.31
CA THR A 24 4.50 -9.20 18.25
C THR A 24 3.19 -9.34 17.47
N ARG A 25 2.55 -8.24 17.02
CA ARG A 25 1.18 -8.25 16.43
C ARG A 25 0.99 -9.13 15.19
N GLU A 26 2.05 -9.41 14.45
CA GLU A 26 1.99 -10.23 13.21
C GLU A 26 2.88 -11.48 13.33
N VAL A 27 3.06 -11.95 14.57
CA VAL A 27 3.67 -13.24 14.90
C VAL A 27 2.54 -14.20 15.29
N ASP A 28 2.83 -15.50 15.24
CA ASP A 28 1.92 -16.53 15.74
C ASP A 28 1.45 -16.21 17.17
N VAL A 29 0.18 -16.50 17.46
CA VAL A 29 -0.48 -16.06 18.69
C VAL A 29 0.14 -16.72 19.93
N GLU A 30 0.55 -17.98 19.84
CA GLU A 30 1.15 -18.71 20.95
C GLU A 30 2.55 -18.18 21.23
N VAL A 31 3.36 -18.01 20.17
CA VAL A 31 4.71 -17.44 20.27
C VAL A 31 4.68 -16.01 20.80
N ALA A 32 3.70 -15.21 20.36
CA ALA A 32 3.50 -13.85 20.86
C ALA A 32 3.06 -13.81 22.33
N ALA A 33 2.21 -14.75 22.76
CA ALA A 33 1.78 -14.86 24.15
C ALA A 33 2.97 -15.23 25.06
N THR A 34 3.71 -16.29 24.73
CA THR A 34 4.92 -16.69 25.45
C THR A 34 5.89 -15.53 25.60
N ARG A 35 6.14 -14.77 24.52
CA ARG A 35 7.08 -13.64 24.58
C ARG A 35 6.59 -12.49 25.47
N ARG A 36 5.28 -12.27 25.57
CA ARG A 36 4.70 -11.25 26.45
C ARG A 36 4.74 -11.70 27.91
N ASP A 37 4.53 -12.99 28.17
CA ASP A 37 4.59 -13.56 29.51
C ASP A 37 6.03 -13.57 30.04
N GLU A 38 7.01 -13.94 29.21
CA GLU A 38 8.45 -13.80 29.51
C GLU A 38 8.79 -12.36 29.90
N LEU A 39 8.38 -11.38 29.09
CA LEU A 39 8.62 -9.96 29.39
C LEU A 39 7.94 -9.51 30.69
N ALA A 40 6.74 -10.01 30.98
CA ALA A 40 6.05 -9.69 32.23
C ALA A 40 6.79 -10.26 33.44
N SER A 41 7.32 -11.50 33.34
CA SER A 41 8.16 -12.11 34.36
C SER A 41 9.45 -11.31 34.57
N ASP A 42 10.18 -10.98 33.50
CA ASP A 42 11.42 -10.20 33.54
C ASP A 42 11.22 -8.84 34.22
N LEU A 43 10.12 -8.15 33.91
CA LEU A 43 9.80 -6.86 34.52
C LEU A 43 9.48 -7.00 36.01
N TYR A 44 8.75 -8.05 36.40
CA TYR A 44 8.45 -8.33 37.80
C TYR A 44 9.73 -8.67 38.59
N GLU A 45 10.57 -9.56 38.09
CA GLU A 45 11.86 -9.92 38.71
C GLU A 45 12.77 -8.71 38.86
N HIS A 46 12.85 -7.86 37.83
CA HIS A 46 13.61 -6.61 37.88
C HIS A 46 13.08 -5.65 38.96
N ALA A 47 11.76 -5.61 39.17
CA ALA A 47 11.17 -4.75 40.19
C ALA A 47 11.49 -5.24 41.60
N ILE A 48 11.41 -6.56 41.84
CA ILE A 48 11.78 -7.18 43.12
C ILE A 48 13.26 -6.92 43.43
N TRP A 49 14.15 -7.24 42.49
CA TRP A 49 15.59 -7.01 42.66
C TRP A 49 15.93 -5.53 42.92
N ALA A 50 15.26 -4.61 42.23
CA ALA A 50 15.48 -3.19 42.41
C ALA A 50 14.97 -2.70 43.78
N ASP A 51 13.90 -3.30 44.32
CA ASP A 51 13.37 -3.00 45.66
C ASP A 51 14.35 -3.49 46.74
N GLU A 52 14.85 -4.73 46.59
CA GLU A 52 15.87 -5.33 47.47
C GLU A 52 17.18 -4.55 47.46
N SER A 53 17.57 -4.03 46.30
CA SER A 53 18.81 -3.25 46.12
C SER A 53 18.66 -1.78 46.54
N GLY A 54 17.49 -1.36 47.06
CA GLY A 54 17.24 0.03 47.46
C GLY A 54 17.27 1.04 46.31
N THR A 55 17.03 0.59 45.07
CA THR A 55 17.08 1.43 43.88
C THR A 55 15.89 2.39 43.86
N THR A 56 16.12 3.65 43.47
CA THR A 56 14.99 4.59 43.35
C THR A 56 14.07 4.20 42.20
N PRO A 57 12.73 4.39 42.31
CA PRO A 57 11.80 4.03 41.24
C PRO A 57 12.07 4.74 39.90
N ARG A 58 12.62 5.95 39.94
CA ARG A 58 13.03 6.69 38.72
C ARG A 58 14.24 6.06 38.05
N ALA A 59 15.22 5.57 38.82
CA ALA A 59 16.38 4.88 38.29
C ALA A 59 15.97 3.55 37.64
N ALA A 60 15.15 2.75 38.33
CA ALA A 60 14.60 1.50 37.78
C ALA A 60 13.82 1.73 36.48
N ALA A 61 12.95 2.76 36.44
CA ALA A 61 12.20 3.11 35.23
C ALA A 61 13.12 3.52 34.05
N ARG A 62 14.20 4.27 34.32
CA ARG A 62 15.18 4.64 33.29
C ARG A 62 15.95 3.44 32.77
N GLU A 63 16.32 2.51 33.64
CA GLU A 63 17.03 1.30 33.26
C GLU A 63 16.17 0.42 32.35
N ILE A 64 14.90 0.19 32.72
CA ILE A 64 13.93 -0.55 31.89
C ILE A 64 13.80 0.08 30.50
N LEU A 65 13.58 1.40 30.43
CA LEU A 65 13.43 2.10 29.15
C LEU A 65 14.73 2.06 28.32
N SER A 66 15.89 2.22 28.96
CA SER A 66 17.18 2.17 28.30
C SER A 66 17.46 0.79 27.70
N ARG A 67 17.13 -0.28 28.43
CA ARG A 67 17.22 -1.67 27.94
C ARG A 67 16.28 -1.91 26.77
N ALA A 68 15.03 -1.45 26.85
CA ALA A 68 14.07 -1.59 25.76
C ALA A 68 14.53 -0.88 24.48
N VAL A 69 15.06 0.34 24.57
CA VAL A 69 15.57 1.08 23.40
C VAL A 69 16.77 0.37 22.77
N ARG A 70 17.71 -0.11 23.59
CA ARG A 70 18.88 -0.87 23.11
C ARG A 70 18.51 -2.25 22.54
N GLY A 71 17.43 -2.85 23.05
CA GLY A 71 16.90 -4.13 22.58
C GLY A 71 16.03 -4.04 21.32
N ALA A 72 15.50 -2.86 20.98
CA ALA A 72 14.56 -2.69 19.87
C ALA A 72 15.05 -3.25 18.51
N PRO A 73 16.33 -3.10 18.11
CA PRO A 73 16.82 -3.72 16.87
C PRO A 73 16.78 -5.26 16.90
N ALA A 74 17.07 -5.86 18.06
CA ALA A 74 17.00 -7.31 18.23
C ALA A 74 15.54 -7.80 18.18
N ASP A 75 14.60 -7.07 18.80
CA ASP A 75 13.16 -7.36 18.73
C ASP A 75 12.64 -7.33 17.28
N LEU A 76 13.06 -6.33 16.50
CA LEU A 76 12.69 -6.21 15.09
C LEU A 76 13.29 -7.33 14.23
N THR A 77 14.55 -7.71 14.49
CA THR A 77 15.22 -8.81 13.81
C THR A 77 14.54 -10.15 14.13
N TRP A 78 14.17 -10.36 15.39
CA TRP A 78 13.39 -11.52 15.83
C TRP A 78 12.02 -11.57 15.15
N ARG A 79 11.28 -10.45 15.11
CA ARG A 79 9.99 -10.35 14.41
C ARG A 79 10.13 -10.73 12.94
N HIS A 80 11.18 -10.25 12.28
CA HIS A 80 11.45 -10.58 10.89
C HIS A 80 11.74 -12.09 10.72
N ALA A 81 12.52 -12.68 11.61
CA ALA A 81 12.80 -14.11 11.59
C ALA A 81 11.53 -14.97 11.81
N GLN A 82 10.66 -14.58 12.74
CA GLN A 82 9.39 -15.28 12.98
C GLN A 82 8.44 -15.19 11.79
N ARG A 83 8.34 -14.00 11.17
CA ARG A 83 7.58 -13.85 9.92
C ARG A 83 8.14 -14.71 8.80
N ARG A 84 9.46 -14.84 8.70
CA ARG A 84 10.11 -15.71 7.72
C ARG A 84 9.78 -17.17 7.98
N LYS A 85 9.78 -17.62 9.23
CA LYS A 85 9.36 -18.98 9.60
C LYS A 85 7.90 -19.25 9.22
N ALA A 86 6.99 -18.33 9.56
CA ALA A 86 5.59 -18.43 9.16
C ALA A 86 5.41 -18.43 7.63
N ALA A 87 6.20 -17.63 6.90
CA ALA A 87 6.21 -17.61 5.45
C ALA A 87 6.71 -18.92 4.82
N LEU A 88 7.65 -19.62 5.48
CA LEU A 88 8.13 -20.93 5.04
C LEU A 88 7.13 -22.06 5.36
N ALA A 89 6.30 -21.90 6.39
CA ALA A 89 5.24 -22.85 6.73
C ALA A 89 4.08 -22.84 5.72
N ASP A 90 3.80 -21.68 5.09
CA ASP A 90 2.85 -21.57 3.97
C ASP A 90 3.46 -20.75 2.81
N PRO A 91 4.30 -21.39 1.98
CA PRO A 91 5.00 -20.70 0.90
C PRO A 91 4.03 -20.20 -0.18
N THR A 92 2.87 -20.84 -0.34
CA THR A 92 1.89 -20.50 -1.38
C THR A 92 1.17 -19.19 -1.06
N ARG A 93 0.69 -19.03 0.19
CA ARG A 93 0.03 -17.81 0.65
C ARG A 93 1.00 -16.65 0.73
N PHE A 94 2.22 -16.89 1.18
CA PHE A 94 3.26 -15.86 1.21
C PHE A 94 3.61 -15.37 -0.20
N ARG A 95 3.82 -16.29 -1.15
CA ARG A 95 4.06 -15.94 -2.55
C ARG A 95 2.91 -15.13 -3.14
N ARG A 96 1.66 -15.52 -2.86
CA ARG A 96 0.46 -14.79 -3.30
C ARG A 96 0.42 -13.36 -2.75
N LEU A 97 0.64 -13.17 -1.45
CA LEU A 97 0.67 -11.84 -0.83
C LEU A 97 1.80 -10.96 -1.38
N ARG A 98 2.97 -11.56 -1.66
CA ARG A 98 4.11 -10.85 -2.24
C ARG A 98 3.81 -10.41 -3.67
N ILE A 99 3.25 -11.30 -4.49
CA ILE A 99 2.80 -10.99 -5.85
C ILE A 99 1.71 -9.90 -5.80
N GLU A 100 0.73 -10.01 -4.90
CA GLU A 100 -0.33 -9.00 -4.75
C GLU A 100 0.23 -7.62 -4.42
N LYS A 101 1.21 -7.54 -3.50
CA LYS A 101 1.91 -6.29 -3.18
C LYS A 101 2.70 -5.76 -4.37
N ALA A 102 3.44 -6.63 -5.06
CA ALA A 102 4.24 -6.26 -6.23
C ALA A 102 3.37 -5.74 -7.39
N VAL A 103 2.29 -6.45 -7.72
CA VAL A 103 1.30 -6.04 -8.72
C VAL A 103 0.66 -4.71 -8.31
N SER A 104 0.24 -4.56 -7.05
CA SER A 104 -0.33 -3.30 -6.56
C SER A 104 0.65 -2.13 -6.67
N SER A 105 1.93 -2.33 -6.31
CA SER A 105 2.94 -1.28 -6.45
C SER A 105 3.20 -0.94 -7.92
N LEU A 106 3.29 -1.94 -8.80
CA LEU A 106 3.56 -1.72 -10.22
C LEU A 106 2.42 -0.94 -10.88
N VAL A 107 1.17 -1.29 -10.56
CA VAL A 107 -0.01 -0.58 -11.07
C VAL A 107 -0.07 0.86 -10.56
N LEU A 108 0.24 1.10 -9.28
CA LEU A 108 0.30 2.46 -8.73
C LEU A 108 1.41 3.30 -9.37
N VAL A 109 2.58 2.71 -9.64
CA VAL A 109 3.68 3.39 -10.33
C VAL A 109 3.26 3.74 -11.75
N ALA A 110 2.68 2.81 -12.51
CA ALA A 110 2.20 3.07 -13.86
C ALA A 110 1.10 4.15 -13.89
N ALA A 111 0.13 4.07 -12.98
CA ALA A 111 -0.94 5.06 -12.89
C ALA A 111 -0.42 6.46 -12.50
N SER A 112 0.54 6.52 -11.57
CA SER A 112 1.20 7.77 -11.18
C SER A 112 2.00 8.36 -12.35
N ALA A 113 2.64 7.54 -13.17
CA ALA A 113 3.36 7.99 -14.36
C ALA A 113 2.40 8.57 -15.42
N VAL A 114 1.26 7.92 -15.67
CA VAL A 114 0.22 8.43 -16.57
C VAL A 114 -0.34 9.78 -16.08
N LEU A 115 -0.62 9.90 -14.79
CA LEU A 115 -1.06 11.16 -14.20
C LEU A 115 0.03 12.25 -14.30
N GLY A 116 1.27 11.92 -13.97
CA GLY A 116 2.41 12.83 -14.07
C GLY A 116 2.62 13.34 -15.49
N TRP A 117 2.46 12.47 -16.49
CA TRP A 117 2.47 12.85 -17.90
C TRP A 117 1.36 13.86 -18.24
N GLY A 118 0.12 13.60 -17.82
CA GLY A 118 -0.99 14.52 -18.03
C GLY A 118 -0.75 15.90 -17.40
N LEU A 119 -0.28 15.92 -16.15
CA LEU A 119 0.09 17.16 -15.45
C LEU A 119 1.20 17.92 -16.17
N PHE A 120 2.24 17.23 -16.64
CA PHE A 120 3.33 17.84 -17.41
C PHE A 120 2.82 18.52 -18.68
N VAL A 121 1.97 17.84 -19.45
CA VAL A 121 1.38 18.42 -20.67
C VAL A 121 0.51 19.63 -20.34
N LEU A 122 -0.32 19.56 -19.30
CA LEU A 122 -1.13 20.70 -18.84
C LEU A 122 -0.26 21.89 -18.45
N THR A 123 0.82 21.67 -17.70
CA THR A 123 1.77 22.74 -17.35
C THR A 123 2.36 23.38 -18.61
N ARG A 124 2.73 22.59 -19.61
CA ARG A 124 3.23 23.12 -20.90
C ARG A 124 2.17 23.95 -21.63
N ILE A 125 0.92 23.50 -21.66
CA ILE A 125 -0.20 24.26 -22.25
C ILE A 125 -0.38 25.59 -21.53
N VAL A 126 -0.45 25.58 -20.20
CA VAL A 126 -0.63 26.81 -19.40
C VAL A 126 0.50 27.81 -19.66
N LEU A 127 1.76 27.35 -19.65
CA LEU A 127 2.91 28.21 -19.95
C LEU A 127 2.84 28.80 -21.36
N SER A 128 2.45 28.02 -22.36
CA SER A 128 2.27 28.50 -23.73
C SER A 128 1.07 29.45 -23.90
N THR A 129 0.01 29.28 -23.11
CA THR A 129 -1.13 30.22 -23.07
C THR A 129 -0.73 31.55 -22.45
N ILE A 130 0.06 31.54 -21.37
CA ILE A 130 0.61 32.77 -20.77
C ILE A 130 1.53 33.51 -21.76
N GLY A 131 2.29 32.78 -22.56
CA GLY A 131 3.13 33.33 -23.63
C GLY A 131 2.38 33.75 -24.90
N GLU A 132 1.04 33.81 -24.87
CA GLU A 132 0.15 34.17 -26.00
C GLU A 132 0.29 33.29 -27.27
N GLN A 133 0.96 32.14 -27.17
CA GLN A 133 1.16 31.23 -28.30
C GLN A 133 -0.05 30.33 -28.58
N ILE A 134 -0.93 30.13 -27.59
CA ILE A 134 -2.13 29.29 -27.69
C ILE A 134 -3.34 30.04 -27.16
N ARG A 135 -4.46 29.97 -27.88
CA ARG A 135 -5.75 30.47 -27.39
C ARG A 135 -6.22 29.68 -26.16
N PRO A 136 -6.58 30.37 -25.05
CA PRO A 136 -7.15 29.69 -23.88
C PRO A 136 -8.45 28.96 -24.26
N GLY A 137 -8.65 27.77 -23.71
CA GLY A 137 -9.86 26.98 -23.94
C GLY A 137 -9.90 26.20 -25.25
N SER A 138 -8.76 25.88 -25.87
CA SER A 138 -8.74 24.97 -27.02
C SER A 138 -9.37 23.62 -26.67
N ALA A 139 -10.04 22.99 -27.64
CA ALA A 139 -10.65 21.67 -27.46
C ALA A 139 -9.64 20.63 -26.96
N THR A 140 -8.37 20.73 -27.39
CA THR A 140 -7.29 19.85 -26.95
C THR A 140 -6.92 20.07 -25.48
N ALA A 141 -6.87 21.33 -25.01
CA ALA A 141 -6.59 21.64 -23.61
C ALA A 141 -7.71 21.13 -22.69
N ILE A 142 -8.97 21.30 -23.08
CA ILE A 142 -10.13 20.75 -22.36
C ILE A 142 -10.04 19.22 -22.31
N THR A 143 -9.76 18.58 -23.45
CA THR A 143 -9.63 17.12 -23.56
C THR A 143 -8.54 16.59 -22.62
N ILE A 144 -7.33 17.18 -22.66
CA ILE A 144 -6.22 16.78 -21.78
C ILE A 144 -6.57 17.03 -20.31
N GLY A 145 -7.25 18.14 -19.99
CA GLY A 145 -7.76 18.43 -18.66
C GLY A 145 -8.71 17.33 -18.15
N THR A 146 -9.70 16.96 -18.96
CA THR A 146 -10.68 15.90 -18.61
C THR A 146 -10.04 14.53 -18.42
N PHE A 147 -9.08 14.14 -19.26
CA PHE A 147 -8.37 12.88 -19.07
C PHE A 147 -7.44 12.91 -17.85
N THR A 148 -6.86 14.07 -17.52
CA THR A 148 -6.01 14.22 -16.33
C THR A 148 -6.83 14.12 -15.05
N THR A 149 -8.01 14.75 -14.99
CA THR A 149 -8.93 14.59 -13.85
C THR A 149 -9.42 13.16 -13.73
N LEU A 150 -9.73 12.51 -14.85
CA LEU A 150 -10.12 11.10 -14.87
C LEU A 150 -8.98 10.17 -14.38
N ALA A 151 -7.73 10.45 -14.74
CA ALA A 151 -6.55 9.74 -14.23
C ALA A 151 -6.38 9.93 -12.71
N ALA A 152 -6.60 11.14 -12.20
CA ALA A 152 -6.56 11.41 -10.76
C ALA A 152 -7.65 10.61 -10.02
N CYS A 153 -8.89 10.59 -10.55
CA CYS A 153 -9.97 9.77 -10.01
C CYS A 153 -9.62 8.27 -10.04
N GLY A 154 -9.08 7.77 -11.15
CA GLY A 154 -8.62 6.38 -11.27
C GLY A 154 -7.56 6.01 -10.23
N LEU A 155 -6.57 6.88 -10.03
CA LEU A 155 -5.52 6.69 -9.03
C LEU A 155 -6.08 6.67 -7.59
N VAL A 156 -6.98 7.59 -7.25
CA VAL A 156 -7.63 7.62 -5.93
C VAL A 156 -8.41 6.31 -5.68
N LEU A 157 -9.11 5.80 -6.69
CA LEU A 157 -9.83 4.53 -6.59
C LEU A 157 -8.90 3.31 -6.48
N LEU A 158 -7.69 3.36 -7.07
CA LEU A 158 -6.66 2.31 -6.94
C LEU A 158 -6.07 2.23 -5.52
N LEU A 159 -6.01 3.36 -4.79
CA LEU A 159 -5.54 3.38 -3.41
C LEU A 159 -6.49 2.63 -2.46
N GLN A 160 -7.78 2.60 -2.78
CA GLN A 160 -8.80 1.93 -1.97
C GLN A 160 -9.00 0.47 -2.40
N ARG A 161 -8.73 -0.49 -1.51
CA ARG A 161 -8.82 -1.94 -1.80
C ARG A 161 -10.16 -2.37 -2.43
N ARG A 162 -11.27 -1.74 -2.03
CA ARG A 162 -12.62 -2.11 -2.47
C ARG A 162 -12.93 -1.66 -3.91
N THR A 163 -12.30 -0.58 -4.38
CA THR A 163 -12.59 0.04 -5.69
C THR A 163 -11.48 -0.15 -6.71
N ARG A 164 -10.47 -0.99 -6.42
CA ARG A 164 -9.31 -1.21 -7.30
C ARG A 164 -9.68 -1.61 -8.72
N VAL A 165 -10.69 -2.46 -8.87
CA VAL A 165 -11.18 -2.89 -10.19
C VAL A 165 -11.69 -1.69 -10.98
N GLY A 166 -12.54 -0.86 -10.36
CA GLY A 166 -13.07 0.35 -10.99
C GLY A 166 -11.97 1.36 -11.32
N GLY A 167 -11.01 1.56 -10.41
CA GLY A 167 -9.85 2.42 -10.64
C GLY A 167 -9.01 1.96 -11.82
N ALA A 168 -8.72 0.65 -11.92
CA ALA A 168 -7.97 0.07 -13.03
C ALA A 168 -8.71 0.22 -14.37
N LEU A 169 -10.03 -0.03 -14.41
CA LEU A 169 -10.84 0.17 -15.62
C LEU A 169 -10.87 1.64 -16.06
N ILE A 170 -11.02 2.55 -15.11
CA ILE A 170 -10.99 3.99 -15.39
C ILE A 170 -9.65 4.40 -16.02
N MET A 171 -8.53 3.86 -15.53
CA MET A 171 -7.19 4.19 -16.04
C MET A 171 -6.94 3.80 -17.52
N VAL A 172 -7.76 2.94 -18.11
CA VAL A 172 -7.68 2.62 -19.55
C VAL A 172 -7.93 3.85 -20.42
N LEU A 173 -8.94 4.66 -20.06
CA LEU A 173 -9.34 5.84 -20.85
C LEU A 173 -8.26 6.94 -20.85
N PRO A 174 -7.72 7.39 -19.69
CA PRO A 174 -6.61 8.34 -19.66
C PRO A 174 -5.34 7.82 -20.31
N SER A 175 -5.08 6.50 -20.29
CA SER A 175 -3.89 5.95 -20.95
C SER A 175 -3.93 6.18 -22.46
N PHE A 176 -5.10 6.03 -23.07
CA PHE A 176 -5.31 6.41 -24.47
C PHE A 176 -5.26 7.93 -24.65
N GLY A 177 -6.10 8.65 -23.91
CA GLY A 177 -6.30 10.09 -24.11
C GLY A 177 -5.04 10.93 -23.86
N LEU A 178 -4.34 10.69 -22.75
CA LEU A 178 -3.17 11.50 -22.38
C LEU A 178 -1.95 11.20 -23.24
N VAL A 179 -1.77 9.94 -23.67
CA VAL A 179 -0.64 9.60 -24.55
C VAL A 179 -0.91 10.15 -25.95
N HIS A 180 -2.07 9.86 -26.54
CA HIS A 180 -2.38 10.30 -27.91
C HIS A 180 -2.48 11.82 -28.03
N PHE A 181 -3.38 12.45 -27.26
CA PHE A 181 -3.59 13.90 -27.33
C PHE A 181 -2.42 14.69 -26.72
N GLY A 182 -1.75 14.13 -25.71
CA GLY A 182 -0.59 14.78 -25.10
C GLY A 182 0.61 14.83 -26.04
N LEU A 183 0.90 13.74 -26.76
CA LEU A 183 1.94 13.74 -27.79
C LEU A 183 1.59 14.66 -28.95
N PHE A 184 0.34 14.63 -29.42
CA PHE A 184 -0.14 15.53 -30.47
C PHE A 184 0.02 17.02 -30.08
N GLN A 185 -0.32 17.37 -28.83
CA GLN A 185 -0.15 18.73 -28.35
C GLN A 185 1.33 19.09 -28.21
N LEU A 186 2.17 18.21 -27.66
CA LEU A 186 3.60 18.47 -27.50
C LEU A 186 4.33 18.59 -28.83
N TYR A 187 3.91 17.87 -29.86
CA TYR A 187 4.41 18.02 -31.21
C TYR A 187 4.30 19.48 -31.69
N SER A 188 3.19 20.16 -31.36
CA SER A 188 3.00 21.59 -31.69
C SER A 188 3.75 22.56 -30.76
N LEU A 189 4.06 22.16 -29.52
CA LEU A 189 4.58 23.04 -28.46
C LEU A 189 6.06 22.84 -28.10
N SER A 190 6.71 21.80 -28.64
CA SER A 190 8.07 21.44 -28.29
C SER A 190 8.87 21.08 -29.53
N ALA A 191 9.84 21.94 -29.86
CA ALA A 191 10.78 21.69 -30.95
C ALA A 191 11.52 20.35 -30.81
N THR A 192 11.79 19.91 -29.58
CA THR A 192 12.43 18.62 -29.30
C THR A 192 11.53 17.43 -29.65
N VAL A 193 10.24 17.49 -29.31
CA VAL A 193 9.28 16.41 -29.62
C VAL A 193 8.99 16.39 -31.11
N GLY A 194 8.86 17.56 -31.74
CA GLY A 194 8.79 17.68 -33.19
C GLY A 194 10.00 17.04 -33.88
N ALA A 195 11.23 17.44 -33.52
CA ALA A 195 12.45 16.89 -34.08
C ALA A 195 12.56 15.37 -33.87
N LEU A 196 12.19 14.87 -32.70
CA LEU A 196 12.22 13.44 -32.39
C LEU A 196 11.18 12.66 -33.21
N THR A 197 9.98 13.22 -33.40
CA THR A 197 8.94 12.63 -34.24
C THR A 197 9.38 12.53 -35.70
N PHE A 198 10.08 13.55 -36.23
CA PHE A 198 10.59 13.54 -37.61
C PHE A 198 11.81 12.63 -37.81
N THR A 199 12.64 12.46 -36.80
CA THR A 199 13.89 11.67 -36.90
C THR A 199 13.70 10.19 -36.57
N MET A 200 12.59 9.82 -35.95
CA MET A 200 12.32 8.44 -35.55
C MET A 200 11.18 7.82 -36.41
N PRO A 201 11.51 7.07 -37.48
CA PRO A 201 10.51 6.51 -38.40
C PRO A 201 9.54 5.48 -37.77
N GLY A 202 9.79 5.06 -36.52
CA GLY A 202 8.91 4.16 -35.75
C GLY A 202 8.07 4.83 -34.66
N TRP A 203 8.00 6.17 -34.62
CA TRP A 203 7.36 6.90 -33.53
C TRP A 203 5.87 6.58 -33.35
N GLU A 204 5.11 6.52 -34.43
CA GLU A 204 3.68 6.16 -34.37
C GLU A 204 3.49 4.73 -33.84
N LEU A 205 4.31 3.79 -34.32
CA LEU A 205 4.26 2.41 -33.83
C LEU A 205 4.61 2.34 -32.34
N ALA A 206 5.64 3.06 -31.90
CA ALA A 206 6.06 3.09 -30.50
C ALA A 206 4.98 3.67 -29.58
N SER A 207 4.40 4.81 -29.96
CA SER A 207 3.33 5.46 -29.19
C SER A 207 2.05 4.62 -29.15
N ASN A 208 1.63 4.04 -30.28
CA ASN A 208 0.49 3.13 -30.33
C ASN A 208 0.73 1.85 -29.50
N SER A 209 1.94 1.29 -29.57
CA SER A 209 2.32 0.12 -28.76
C SER A 209 2.28 0.43 -27.27
N LEU A 210 2.71 1.64 -26.87
CA LEU A 210 2.62 2.10 -25.48
C LEU A 210 1.17 2.22 -25.01
N ILE A 211 0.29 2.81 -25.84
CA ILE A 211 -1.14 2.94 -25.55
C ILE A 211 -1.79 1.56 -25.36
N VAL A 212 -1.56 0.65 -26.31
CA VAL A 212 -2.08 -0.73 -26.26
C VAL A 212 -1.53 -1.46 -25.04
N GLY A 213 -0.23 -1.33 -24.78
CA GLY A 213 0.44 -1.94 -23.63
C GLY A 213 -0.14 -1.47 -22.29
N LEU A 214 -0.34 -0.15 -22.11
CA LEU A 214 -0.96 0.41 -20.91
C LEU A 214 -2.42 -0.03 -20.77
N GLY A 215 -3.19 0.00 -21.86
CA GLY A 215 -4.58 -0.46 -21.87
C GLY A 215 -4.71 -1.93 -21.46
N MET A 216 -3.89 -2.81 -22.05
CA MET A 216 -3.82 -4.22 -21.68
C MET A 216 -3.36 -4.40 -20.23
N PHE A 217 -2.36 -3.64 -19.78
CA PHE A 217 -1.83 -3.72 -18.42
C PHE A 217 -2.90 -3.37 -17.37
N PHE A 218 -3.62 -2.26 -17.54
CA PHE A 218 -4.69 -1.87 -16.61
C PHE A 218 -5.89 -2.81 -16.68
N THR A 219 -6.22 -3.34 -17.86
CA THR A 219 -7.27 -4.35 -18.01
C THR A 219 -6.90 -5.65 -17.29
N ALA A 220 -5.66 -6.12 -17.46
CA ALA A 220 -5.14 -7.29 -16.76
C ALA A 220 -5.15 -7.08 -15.24
N ALA A 221 -4.81 -5.88 -14.75
CA ALA A 221 -4.91 -5.53 -13.34
C ALA A 221 -6.37 -5.56 -12.84
N ALA A 222 -7.32 -5.07 -13.64
CA ALA A 222 -8.74 -5.13 -13.33
C ALA A 222 -9.25 -6.59 -13.23
N ILE A 223 -8.83 -7.46 -14.16
CA ILE A 223 -9.13 -8.90 -14.14
C ILE A 223 -8.50 -9.57 -12.92
N TRP A 224 -7.25 -9.22 -12.59
CA TRP A 224 -6.54 -9.77 -11.43
C TRP A 224 -7.23 -9.46 -10.10
N TRP A 225 -7.80 -8.26 -9.97
CA TRP A 225 -8.58 -7.87 -8.79
C TRP A 225 -10.06 -8.15 -8.91
N TRP A 226 -10.50 -8.78 -10.01
CA TRP A 226 -11.90 -9.09 -10.20
C TRP A 226 -12.38 -9.94 -9.02
N PRO A 227 -13.43 -9.52 -8.31
CA PRO A 227 -13.98 -10.33 -7.24
C PRO A 227 -14.50 -11.62 -7.89
N GLU A 228 -13.76 -12.72 -7.73
CA GLU A 228 -14.34 -14.05 -7.88
C GLU A 228 -15.57 -14.05 -7.00
N ARG A 229 -16.74 -14.09 -7.65
CA ARG A 229 -18.00 -14.25 -6.95
C ARG A 229 -17.77 -15.40 -5.99
N ARG A 230 -17.90 -15.12 -4.70
CA ARG A 230 -18.04 -16.16 -3.70
C ARG A 230 -19.20 -17.02 -4.19
N ASN A 231 -18.88 -18.12 -4.85
CA ASN A 231 -19.71 -19.31 -4.84
C ASN A 231 -19.63 -19.79 -3.41
N THR A 232 -20.28 -19.06 -2.50
CA THR A 232 -20.74 -19.65 -1.26
C THR A 232 -21.66 -20.77 -1.76
N PRO A 233 -21.33 -22.06 -1.57
CA PRO A 233 -22.33 -23.09 -1.79
C PRO A 233 -23.51 -22.64 -0.93
N ALA A 234 -24.62 -22.30 -1.61
CA ALA A 234 -25.86 -22.03 -0.92
C ALA A 234 -26.07 -23.24 -0.02
N ASP A 235 -26.12 -22.93 1.27
CA ASP A 235 -26.20 -23.83 2.39
C ASP A 235 -27.14 -25.02 2.10
N THR A 236 -26.57 -26.10 1.57
CA THR A 236 -27.30 -27.37 1.35
C THR A 236 -27.74 -27.94 2.71
N SER A 237 -27.14 -27.48 3.82
CA SER A 237 -27.50 -27.90 5.17
C SER A 237 -28.78 -27.25 5.69
N THR A 238 -29.12 -26.01 5.29
CA THR A 238 -30.46 -25.45 5.59
C THR A 238 -31.53 -26.13 4.76
N ARG A 239 -31.28 -26.43 3.49
CA ARG A 239 -32.28 -27.07 2.61
C ARG A 239 -32.64 -28.50 3.04
N LEU A 240 -31.68 -29.25 3.58
CA LEU A 240 -31.95 -30.59 4.14
C LEU A 240 -32.69 -30.54 5.49
N LYS A 241 -32.47 -29.51 6.32
CA LYS A 241 -33.26 -29.29 7.54
C LYS A 241 -34.73 -29.00 7.23
N THR A 242 -35.02 -28.18 6.22
CA THR A 242 -36.41 -27.84 5.87
C THR A 242 -37.18 -29.01 5.29
N ILE A 243 -36.51 -29.93 4.56
CA ILE A 243 -37.15 -31.14 4.03
C ILE A 243 -37.36 -32.19 5.14
N GLY A 244 -36.42 -32.32 6.10
CA GLY A 244 -36.56 -33.21 7.24
C GLY A 244 -37.67 -32.80 8.23
N GLU A 245 -37.98 -31.51 8.34
CA GLU A 245 -39.07 -30.99 9.18
C GLU A 245 -40.46 -31.09 8.54
N MET A 246 -40.56 -31.20 7.21
CA MET A 246 -41.84 -31.44 6.52
C MET A 246 -42.21 -32.94 6.41
N ALA A 247 -41.28 -33.84 6.76
CA ALA A 247 -41.46 -35.29 6.70
C ALA A 247 -41.77 -35.94 8.06
N ARG A 248 -42.04 -35.14 9.10
CA ARG A 248 -42.58 -35.57 10.40
C ARG A 248 -43.93 -34.91 10.62
#